data_AF-A0A509LFY5-F1
#
_entry.id   AF-A0A509LFY5-F1
#
_cell.length_a   1.000
_cell.length_b   1.000
_cell.length_c   1.000
_cell.angle_alpha   90.00
_cell.angle_beta   90.00
_cell.angle_gamma   90.00
#
_symmetry.space_group_name_H-M   'P 1'
#
loop_
_entity.id
_entity.type
_entity.pdbx_description
1 polymer ?
#
loop_
_entity_poly.entity_id
_entity_poly.type
_entity_poly.pdbx_seq_one_letter_code
_entity_poly.pdbx_strand_id
1 'polypeptide(L)'
;AYPFWYGVAKQIGRLLNLQDQITKKQIVQRLKEHYGDRETISRFARYVIRSFVAWGILKDASIKGNYIQIGKIPTNQQQMAILTESILLSTPESPLAFRNVIESASLFAFEISPITGDYLQKNCPRINVNQFSPGEEMISIISY
;
A
#
# COMPACT_ATOMS: atom_id res chain seq x y z
N ALA A 1 12.92 -9.27 -6.22
CA ALA A 1 12.74 -9.14 -4.77
C ALA A 1 11.25 -9.08 -4.48
N TYR A 2 10.73 -9.85 -3.52
CA TYR A 2 9.31 -9.80 -3.18
C TYR A 2 9.00 -8.43 -2.52
N PRO A 3 7.90 -7.74 -2.86
CA PRO A 3 7.58 -6.42 -2.34
C PRO A 3 7.08 -6.48 -0.88
N PHE A 4 7.96 -6.89 0.04
CA PHE A 4 7.65 -7.11 1.44
C PHE A 4 7.11 -5.84 2.12
N TRP A 5 7.68 -4.67 1.77
CA TRP A 5 7.21 -3.38 2.26
C TRP A 5 5.74 -3.13 1.93
N TYR A 6 5.36 -3.36 0.66
CA TYR A 6 3.97 -3.27 0.20
C TYR A 6 3.06 -4.22 0.97
N GLY A 7 3.51 -5.45 1.22
CA GLY A 7 2.78 -6.41 2.05
C GLY A 7 2.54 -5.90 3.47
N VAL A 8 3.56 -5.36 4.14
CA VAL A 8 3.43 -4.79 5.49
C VAL A 8 2.45 -3.62 5.48
N ALA A 9 2.60 -2.68 4.55
CA ALA A 9 1.71 -1.52 4.42
C ALA A 9 0.26 -1.96 4.20
N LYS A 10 0.03 -2.91 3.29
CA LYS A 10 -1.30 -3.47 3.01
C LYS A 10 -1.94 -4.10 4.24
N GLN A 11 -1.18 -4.87 5.04
CA GLN A 11 -1.73 -5.48 6.26
C GLN A 11 -2.01 -4.45 7.35
N ILE A 12 -1.14 -3.46 7.52
CA ILE A 12 -1.37 -2.35 8.46
C ILE A 12 -2.64 -1.59 8.09
N GLY A 13 -2.78 -1.17 6.84
CA GLY A 13 -3.96 -0.45 6.37
C GLY A 13 -5.24 -1.26 6.52
N ARG A 14 -5.23 -2.56 6.17
CA ARG A 14 -6.40 -3.43 6.36
C ARG A 14 -6.82 -3.54 7.81
N LEU A 15 -5.86 -3.63 8.73
CA LEU A 15 -6.15 -3.68 10.17
C LEU A 15 -6.68 -2.33 10.65
N LEU A 16 -6.09 -1.21 10.22
CA LEU A 16 -6.53 0.15 10.63
C LEU A 16 -7.91 0.52 10.08
N ASN A 17 -8.30 0.01 8.91
CA ASN A 17 -9.65 0.20 8.39
C ASN A 17 -10.73 -0.51 9.25
N LEU A 18 -10.34 -1.44 10.12
CA LEU A 18 -11.26 -2.19 10.98
C LEU A 18 -11.24 -1.75 12.45
N GLN A 19 -10.16 -1.09 12.89
CA GLN A 19 -9.94 -0.72 14.29
C GLN A 19 -8.90 0.42 14.39
N ASP A 20 -9.06 1.30 15.37
CA ASP A 20 -8.16 2.46 15.54
C ASP A 20 -6.77 2.10 16.09
N GLN A 21 -6.62 0.90 16.66
CA GLN A 21 -5.39 0.42 17.26
C GLN A 21 -5.05 -0.98 16.78
N ILE A 22 -3.79 -1.19 16.41
CA ILE A 22 -3.29 -2.47 15.90
C ILE A 22 -2.09 -2.94 16.71
N THR A 23 -1.89 -4.25 16.81
CA THR A 23 -0.75 -4.84 17.52
C THR A 23 0.30 -5.39 16.55
N LYS A 24 1.56 -5.37 16.95
CA LYS A 24 2.65 -6.05 16.21
C LYS A 24 2.32 -7.53 15.94
N LYS A 25 1.67 -8.20 16.90
CA LYS A 25 1.28 -9.62 16.79
C LYS A 25 0.27 -9.82 15.67
N GLN A 26 -0.77 -8.99 15.57
CA GLN A 26 -1.76 -9.05 14.48
C GLN A 26 -1.09 -8.85 13.11
N ILE A 27 -0.23 -7.84 12.97
CA ILE A 27 0.47 -7.56 11.71
C ILE A 27 1.34 -8.76 11.30
N VAL A 28 2.20 -9.24 12.22
CA VAL A 28 3.11 -10.35 11.94
C VAL A 28 2.35 -11.65 11.65
N GLN A 29 1.25 -11.93 12.33
CA GLN A 29 0.43 -13.10 12.07
C GLN A 29 -0.10 -13.11 10.63
N ARG A 30 -0.67 -11.98 10.18
CA ARG A 30 -1.18 -11.83 8.81
C ARG A 30 -0.09 -11.92 7.76
N LEU A 31 1.11 -11.41 8.08
CA LEU A 31 2.26 -11.57 7.20
C LEU A 31 2.73 -13.02 7.14
N LYS A 32 2.76 -13.76 8.26
CA LYS A 32 3.14 -15.18 8.25
C LYS A 32 2.14 -16.05 7.49
N GLU A 33 0.85 -15.75 7.56
CA GLU A 33 -0.19 -16.43 6.75
C GLU A 33 0.08 -16.29 5.24
N HIS A 34 0.60 -15.14 4.81
CA HIS A 34 0.86 -14.85 3.39
C HIS A 34 2.26 -15.28 2.92
N TYR A 35 3.28 -15.16 3.76
CA TYR A 35 4.69 -15.36 3.40
C TYR A 35 5.30 -16.63 3.98
N GLY A 36 4.54 -17.37 4.80
CA GLY A 36 5.00 -18.50 5.58
C GLY A 36 5.52 -18.09 6.96
N ASP A 37 5.48 -19.04 7.90
CA ASP A 37 5.95 -18.84 9.26
C ASP A 37 7.48 -18.92 9.33
N ARG A 38 8.14 -17.76 9.15
CA ARG A 38 9.59 -17.61 9.28
C ARG A 38 9.92 -16.50 10.25
N GLU A 39 10.96 -16.69 11.06
CA GLU A 39 11.42 -15.67 12.02
C GLU A 39 11.82 -14.36 11.31
N THR A 40 12.36 -14.46 10.10
CA THR A 40 12.74 -13.32 9.25
C THR A 40 11.56 -12.38 8.97
N ILE A 41 10.33 -12.89 8.83
CA ILE A 41 9.13 -12.08 8.62
C ILE A 41 8.86 -11.18 9.83
N SER A 42 8.96 -11.72 11.04
CA SER A 42 8.78 -10.96 12.28
C SER A 42 9.86 -9.89 12.44
N ARG A 43 11.11 -10.23 12.12
CA ARG A 43 12.25 -9.31 12.19
C ARG A 43 12.10 -8.16 11.19
N PHE A 44 11.82 -8.44 9.92
CA PHE A 44 11.69 -7.41 8.90
C PHE A 44 10.43 -6.57 9.07
N ALA A 45 9.30 -7.17 9.47
CA ALA A 45 8.09 -6.41 9.78
C ALA A 45 8.35 -5.36 10.86
N ARG A 46 9.15 -5.70 11.88
CA ARG A 46 9.54 -4.74 12.92
C ARG A 46 10.26 -3.53 12.35
N TYR A 47 11.20 -3.72 11.43
CA TYR A 47 11.93 -2.60 10.83
C TYR A 47 11.00 -1.69 10.03
N VAL A 48 10.13 -2.27 9.20
CA VAL A 48 9.16 -1.50 8.41
C VAL A 48 8.18 -0.71 9.31
N ILE A 49 7.62 -1.35 10.34
CA ILE A 49 6.74 -0.68 11.31
C ILE A 49 7.47 0.48 12.01
N ARG A 50 8.73 0.29 12.39
CA ARG A 50 9.50 1.34 13.07
C ARG A 50 9.84 2.50 12.14
N SER A 51 10.03 2.25 10.85
CA SER A 51 10.14 3.34 9.87
C SER A 51 8.84 4.15 9.77
N PHE A 52 7.67 3.51 9.76
CA PHE A 52 6.39 4.24 9.79
C PHE A 52 6.20 5.08 11.06
N VAL A 53 6.73 4.61 12.20
CA VAL A 53 6.75 5.40 13.44
C VAL A 53 7.71 6.58 13.31
N ALA A 54 8.92 6.36 12.79
CA ALA A 54 9.92 7.42 12.60
C ALA A 54 9.46 8.52 11.65
N TRP A 55 8.64 8.17 10.64
CA TRP A 55 8.04 9.13 9.71
C TRP A 55 6.75 9.79 10.22
N GLY A 56 6.32 9.49 11.45
CA GLY A 56 5.12 10.09 12.04
C GLY A 56 3.80 9.63 11.41
N ILE A 57 3.79 8.50 10.70
CA ILE A 57 2.55 7.89 10.18
C ILE A 57 1.84 7.11 11.29
N LEU A 58 2.63 6.37 12.08
CA LEU A 58 2.17 5.62 13.25
C LEU A 58 2.81 6.20 14.53
N LYS A 59 2.19 5.94 15.68
CA LYS A 59 2.85 6.09 16.99
C LYS A 59 2.64 4.85 17.85
N ASP A 60 3.56 4.62 18.79
CA ASP A 60 3.33 3.67 19.87
C ASP A 60 2.10 4.14 20.70
N ALA A 61 1.19 3.22 20.96
CA ALA A 61 0.06 3.45 21.88
C ALA A 61 0.52 3.30 23.33
N SER A 62 -0.39 3.52 24.29
CA SER A 62 -0.10 3.39 25.73
C SER A 62 0.46 2.02 26.12
N ILE A 63 0.07 0.96 25.38
CA ILE A 63 0.57 -0.40 25.58
C ILE A 63 1.68 -0.69 24.56
N LYS A 64 2.86 -1.10 25.06
CA LYS A 64 4.02 -1.42 24.23
C LYS A 64 3.71 -2.47 23.18
N GLY A 65 4.03 -2.15 21.92
CA GLY A 65 3.81 -3.05 20.78
C GLY A 65 2.43 -2.91 20.14
N ASN A 66 1.61 -1.98 20.64
CA ASN A 66 0.40 -1.50 19.99
C ASN A 66 0.71 -0.17 19.30
N TYR A 67 0.04 0.07 18.18
CA TYR A 67 0.24 1.25 17.36
C TYR A 67 -1.10 1.83 16.96
N ILE A 68 -1.14 3.15 16.83
CA ILE A 68 -2.28 3.87 16.26
C ILE A 68 -1.80 4.75 15.11
N GLN A 69 -2.69 5.02 14.15
CA GLN A 69 -2.42 5.98 13.08
C GLN A 69 -2.57 7.41 13.60
N ILE A 70 -1.66 8.29 13.22
CA ILE A 70 -1.67 9.70 13.68
C ILE A 70 -1.59 10.72 12.55
N GLY A 71 -1.19 10.28 11.37
CA GLY A 71 -1.00 11.16 10.25
C GLY A 71 -1.15 10.42 8.93
N LYS A 72 -1.42 11.21 7.90
CA LYS A 72 -1.29 10.82 6.51
C LYS A 72 -0.39 11.84 5.83
N ILE A 73 0.37 11.37 4.86
CA ILE A 73 1.22 12.22 4.05
C ILE A 73 0.33 12.78 2.93
N PRO A 74 0.16 14.11 2.82
CA PRO A 74 -0.57 14.70 1.71
C PRO A 74 0.16 14.38 0.41
N THR A 75 -0.60 14.03 -0.62
CA THR A 75 -0.04 13.72 -1.94
C THR A 75 -0.52 14.72 -2.98
N ASN A 76 0.25 14.92 -4.05
CA ASN A 76 -0.19 15.56 -5.28
C ASN A 76 -0.39 14.51 -6.39
N GLN A 77 -0.84 14.92 -7.58
CA GLN A 77 -1.10 14.01 -8.71
C GLN A 77 0.15 13.24 -9.16
N GLN A 78 1.32 13.89 -9.17
CA GLN A 78 2.57 13.23 -9.56
C GLN A 78 2.99 12.16 -8.55
N GLN A 79 2.84 12.43 -7.26
CA GLN A 79 3.11 11.47 -6.20
C GLN A 79 2.11 10.31 -6.24
N MET A 80 0.83 10.59 -6.49
CA MET A 80 -0.17 9.54 -6.69
C MET A 80 0.13 8.66 -7.91
N ALA A 81 0.64 9.24 -9.00
CA ALA A 81 1.10 8.49 -10.17
C ALA A 81 2.26 7.53 -9.82
N ILE A 82 3.26 8.00 -9.08
CA ILE A 82 4.39 7.17 -8.63
C ILE A 82 3.91 6.05 -7.70
N LEU A 83 3.01 6.37 -6.76
CA LEU A 83 2.44 5.37 -5.85
C LEU A 83 1.62 4.31 -6.62
N THR A 84 0.85 4.74 -7.62
CA THR A 84 0.09 3.85 -8.51
C THR A 84 1.03 2.90 -9.26
N GLU A 85 2.09 3.41 -9.90
CA GLU A 85 3.10 2.59 -10.57
C GLU A 85 3.76 1.61 -9.60
N SER A 86 4.10 2.07 -8.39
CA SER A 86 4.72 1.24 -7.35
C SER A 86 3.84 0.07 -6.91
N ILE A 87 2.52 0.28 -6.82
CA ILE A 87 1.55 -0.79 -6.51
C ILE A 87 1.48 -1.80 -7.65
N LEU A 88 1.42 -1.32 -8.90
CA LEU A 88 1.40 -2.20 -10.08
C LEU A 88 2.67 -3.06 -10.15
N LEU A 89 3.85 -2.47 -9.94
CA LEU A 89 5.12 -3.21 -9.89
C LEU A 89 5.23 -4.18 -8.71
N SER A 90 4.48 -3.89 -7.63
CA SER A 90 4.43 -4.73 -6.43
C SER A 90 3.35 -5.81 -6.49
N THR A 91 2.55 -5.87 -7.55
CA THR A 91 1.44 -6.81 -7.66
C THR A 91 1.65 -7.72 -8.87
N PRO A 92 1.78 -9.05 -8.68
CA PRO A 92 1.99 -9.98 -9.79
C PRO A 92 0.71 -10.17 -10.63
N GLU A 93 -0.45 -9.90 -10.04
CA GLU A 93 -1.75 -9.94 -10.70
C GLU A 93 -1.95 -8.64 -11.47
N SER A 94 -1.67 -8.65 -12.78
CA SER A 94 -1.98 -7.52 -13.68
C SER A 94 -2.64 -8.06 -14.95
N PRO A 95 -3.56 -7.31 -15.59
CA PRO A 95 -4.01 -5.96 -15.26
C PRO A 95 -4.91 -5.85 -14.00
N LEU A 96 -4.94 -4.67 -13.38
CA LEU A 96 -5.77 -4.37 -12.20
C LEU A 96 -6.80 -3.28 -12.50
N ALA A 97 -7.99 -3.36 -11.90
CA ALA A 97 -8.95 -2.25 -11.96
C ALA A 97 -8.35 -1.00 -11.29
N PHE A 98 -8.42 0.15 -11.96
CA PHE A 98 -7.86 1.40 -11.47
C PHE A 98 -8.38 1.76 -10.08
N ARG A 99 -9.69 1.56 -9.88
CA ARG A 99 -10.36 1.75 -8.58
C ARG A 99 -9.72 0.94 -7.45
N ASN A 100 -9.37 -0.33 -7.71
CA ASN A 100 -8.77 -1.19 -6.68
C ASN A 100 -7.37 -0.72 -6.27
N VAL A 101 -6.65 -0.04 -7.17
CA VAL A 101 -5.33 0.51 -6.88
C VAL A 101 -5.43 1.75 -6.02
N ILE A 102 -6.33 2.68 -6.35
CA ILE A 102 -6.54 3.92 -5.58
C ILE A 102 -7.19 3.67 -4.20
N GLU A 103 -8.03 2.64 -4.08
CA GLU A 103 -8.65 2.22 -2.81
C GLU A 103 -7.79 1.22 -2.02
N SER A 104 -6.56 0.94 -2.49
CA SER A 104 -5.68 -0.06 -1.87
C SER A 104 -5.33 0.32 -0.44
N ALA A 105 -5.55 -0.60 0.50
CA ALA A 105 -5.11 -0.45 1.89
C ALA A 105 -3.59 -0.26 2.04
N SER A 106 -2.79 -0.58 1.02
CA SER A 106 -1.35 -0.27 1.02
C SER A 106 -1.05 1.23 1.07
N LEU A 107 -2.02 2.07 0.66
CA LEU A 107 -1.92 3.53 0.66
C LEU A 107 -2.35 4.16 1.99
N PHE A 108 -2.55 3.39 3.06
CA PHE A 108 -3.07 3.89 4.35
C PHE A 108 -2.31 5.12 4.89
N ALA A 109 -1.02 5.21 4.58
CA ALA A 109 -0.11 6.27 5.01
C ALA A 109 -0.29 7.60 4.26
N PHE A 110 -1.10 7.64 3.20
CA PHE A 110 -1.21 8.76 2.28
C PHE A 110 -2.64 9.33 2.25
N GLU A 111 -2.74 10.63 2.07
CA GLU A 111 -4.01 11.26 1.67
C GLU A 111 -4.13 11.11 0.15
N ILE A 112 -5.22 10.51 -0.31
CA ILE A 112 -5.40 10.19 -1.71
C ILE A 112 -5.84 11.44 -2.45
N SER A 113 -4.94 11.99 -3.29
CA SER A 113 -5.29 13.08 -4.19
C SER A 113 -6.06 12.57 -5.42
N PRO A 114 -7.03 13.35 -5.95
CA PRO A 114 -7.74 12.99 -7.17
C PRO A 114 -6.79 12.80 -8.35
N ILE A 115 -6.85 11.62 -8.96
CA ILE A 115 -6.06 11.23 -10.13
C ILE A 115 -6.95 10.45 -11.11
N THR A 116 -6.74 10.62 -12.41
CA THR A 116 -7.54 10.00 -13.48
C THR A 116 -6.69 9.08 -14.34
N GLY A 117 -7.33 8.12 -15.02
CA GLY A 117 -6.66 7.29 -16.02
C GLY A 117 -5.99 8.11 -17.12
N ASP A 118 -6.65 9.18 -17.59
CA ASP A 118 -6.07 10.11 -18.58
C ASP A 118 -4.76 10.76 -18.09
N TYR A 119 -4.72 11.20 -16.83
CA TYR A 119 -3.50 11.75 -16.24
C TYR A 119 -2.37 10.71 -16.23
N LEU A 120 -2.66 9.46 -15.85
CA LEU A 120 -1.68 8.37 -15.85
C LEU A 120 -1.20 8.07 -17.27
N GLN A 121 -2.10 7.96 -18.24
CA GLN A 121 -1.75 7.67 -19.62
C GLN A 121 -0.84 8.75 -20.23
N LYS A 122 -1.07 10.03 -19.87
CA LYS A 122 -0.28 11.16 -20.36
C LYS A 122 1.07 11.32 -19.67
N ASN A 123 1.16 11.04 -18.36
CA ASN A 123 2.34 11.37 -17.54
C ASN A 123 3.16 10.15 -17.12
N CYS A 124 2.63 8.93 -17.26
CA CYS A 124 3.27 7.69 -16.83
C CYS A 124 3.50 6.77 -18.05
N PRO A 125 4.62 6.89 -18.76
CA PRO A 125 4.86 6.15 -20.00
C PRO A 125 4.95 4.62 -19.80
N ARG A 126 5.08 4.16 -18.55
CA ARG A 126 5.16 2.73 -18.19
C ARG A 126 3.81 2.12 -17.82
N ILE A 127 2.78 2.95 -17.66
CA ILE A 127 1.43 2.50 -17.28
C ILE A 127 0.57 2.49 -18.53
N ASN A 128 -0.01 1.35 -18.83
CA ASN A 128 -1.05 1.22 -19.83
C ASN A 128 -2.41 1.34 -19.17
N VAL A 129 -3.29 2.17 -19.75
CA VAL A 129 -4.66 2.39 -19.29
C VAL A 129 -5.60 1.95 -20.39
N ASN A 130 -6.45 0.96 -20.11
CA ASN A 130 -7.43 0.42 -21.05
C ASN A 130 -8.83 0.55 -20.47
N GLN A 131 -9.78 0.99 -21.28
CA GLN A 131 -11.20 0.87 -20.93
C GLN A 131 -11.62 -0.59 -21.11
N PHE A 132 -12.10 -1.21 -20.03
CA PHE A 132 -12.63 -2.57 -20.06
C PHE A 132 -14.15 -2.58 -20.24
N SER A 133 -14.83 -1.63 -19.60
CA SER A 133 -16.28 -1.40 -19.71
C SER A 133 -16.60 0.07 -19.40
N PRO A 134 -17.81 0.58 -19.72
CA PRO A 134 -18.16 1.96 -19.41
C PRO A 134 -17.99 2.26 -17.90
N GLY A 135 -17.05 3.14 -17.57
CA GLY A 135 -16.71 3.50 -16.18
C GLY A 135 -15.72 2.55 -15.48
N GLU A 136 -15.26 1.49 -16.15
CA GLU A 136 -14.24 0.59 -15.64
C GLU A 136 -12.94 0.68 -16.46
N GLU A 137 -11.94 1.29 -15.84
CA GLU A 137 -10.57 1.37 -16.36
C GLU A 137 -9.70 0.29 -15.72
N MET A 138 -8.95 -0.43 -16.55
CA MET A 138 -7.91 -1.34 -16.12
C MET A 138 -6.54 -0.74 -16.40
N ILE A 139 -5.62 -0.94 -15.46
CA ILE A 139 -4.24 -0.45 -15.53
C ILE A 139 -3.24 -1.59 -15.36
N SER A 140 -2.15 -1.53 -16.13
CA SER A 140 -1.05 -2.49 -16.07
C SER A 140 0.29 -1.82 -16.38
N ILE A 141 1.38 -2.52 -16.04
CA ILE A 141 2.72 -2.13 -16.51
C ILE A 141 2.91 -2.63 -17.94
N ILE A 142 3.50 -1.80 -18.79
CA ILE A 142 3.92 -2.20 -20.13
C ILE A 142 5.09 -3.18 -20.01
N SER A 143 4.88 -4.44 -20.40
CA SER A 143 5.98 -5.39 -20.62
C SER A 143 6.69 -5.05 -21.93
N TYR A 144 8.00 -4.83 -21.86
CA TYR A 144 8.88 -4.74 -23.02
C TYR A 144 9.26 -6.14 -23.54
#